data_AF-A0A815IJ10-F1
#
_entry.id   AF-A0A815IJ10-F1
#
_cell.length_a   1.000
_cell.length_b   1.000
_cell.length_c   1.000
_cell.angle_alpha   90.00
_cell.angle_beta   90.00
_cell.angle_gamma   90.00
#
_symmetry.space_group_name_H-M   'P 1'
#
loop_
_entity.id
_entity.type
_entity.pdbx_description
1 polymer ?
#
loop_
_entity_poly.entity_id
_entity_poly.type
_entity_poly.pdbx_seq_one_letter_code
_entity_poly.pdbx_strand_id
1 'polypeptide(L)' 'MITGTPNICHDYFRKGIRCAEQAVKEDEAHNYKAAAQYYMTAAEWLMHAVKYVADNPEMKQMLRSKIESYIERAEEIK' A
#
# COMPACT_ATOMS: atom_id res chain seq x y z
N MET A 1 -26.03 10.46 16.78
CA MET A 1 -24.96 9.52 17.20
C MET A 1 -23.97 9.43 16.06
N ILE A 2 -22.86 10.15 16.16
CA ILE A 2 -21.76 10.09 15.19
C ILE A 2 -21.06 8.75 15.39
N THR A 3 -21.39 7.75 14.57
CA THR A 3 -20.65 6.50 14.51
C THR A 3 -19.30 6.77 13.83
N GLY A 4 -18.40 7.42 14.57
CA GLY A 4 -17.00 7.55 14.22
C GLY A 4 -16.34 6.20 14.46
N THR A 5 -16.50 5.26 13.53
CA THR A 5 -15.49 4.22 13.37
C THR A 5 -14.18 4.97 13.12
N PRO A 6 -13.18 4.83 13.99
CA PRO A 6 -11.95 5.58 13.83
C PRO A 6 -11.38 5.20 12.47
N ASN A 7 -11.11 6.22 11.65
CA ASN A 7 -10.77 6.15 10.22
C ASN A 7 -9.37 5.55 9.98
N ILE A 8 -9.02 4.53 10.77
CA ILE A 8 -7.73 3.88 10.90
C ILE A 8 -7.40 3.14 9.60
N CYS A 9 -8.39 2.46 9.01
CA CYS A 9 -8.24 1.84 7.70
C CYS A 9 -7.91 2.87 6.61
N HIS A 10 -8.54 4.05 6.65
CA HIS A 10 -8.30 5.14 5.72
C HIS A 10 -6.90 5.77 5.90
N ASP A 11 -6.41 5.89 7.13
CA ASP A 11 -5.07 6.42 7.38
C ASP A 11 -3.96 5.47 6.88
N TYR A 12 -4.08 4.17 7.15
CA TYR A 12 -3.13 3.17 6.62
C TYR A 12 -3.18 3.07 5.10
N PHE A 13 -4.38 3.10 4.52
CA PHE A 13 -4.53 3.13 3.06
C PHE A 13 -3.85 4.35 2.45
N ARG A 14 -4.11 5.54 2.99
CA ARG A 14 -3.51 6.79 2.50
C ARG A 14 -1.99 6.81 2.65
N LYS A 15 -1.46 6.24 3.74
CA LYS A 15 0.00 6.07 3.93
C LYS A 15 0.59 5.14 2.89
N GLY A 16 -0.04 3.98 2.65
CA GLY A 16 0.41 3.04 1.62
C GLY A 16 0.43 3.66 0.22
N ILE A 17 -0.61 4.40 -0.15
CA ILE A 17 -0.65 5.10 -1.44
C ILE A 17 0.45 6.15 -1.56
N ARG A 18 0.69 6.97 -0.52
CA ARG A 18 1.79 7.95 -0.55
C ARG A 18 3.16 7.29 -0.71
N CYS A 19 3.39 6.16 -0.05
CA CYS A 19 4.62 5.38 -0.23
C CYS A 19 4.75 4.85 -1.67
N ALA A 20 3.67 4.34 -2.26
CA ALA A 20 3.68 3.87 -3.64
C ALA A 20 3.91 5.02 -4.65
N GLU A 21 3.32 6.18 -4.44
CA GLU A 21 3.59 7.38 -5.26
C GLU A 21 5.06 7.81 -5.16
N GLN A 22 5.65 7.74 -3.96
CA GLN A 22 7.08 8.02 -3.81
C GLN A 22 7.93 6.94 -4.49
N ALA A 23 7.54 5.67 -4.40
CA ALA A 23 8.23 4.57 -5.09
C ALA A 23 8.29 4.78 -6.60
N VAL A 24 7.16 5.18 -7.22
CA VAL A 24 7.09 5.50 -8.65
C VAL A 24 8.03 6.64 -9.01
N LYS A 25 8.07 7.71 -8.20
CA LYS A 25 9.00 8.83 -8.44
C LYS A 25 10.46 8.40 -8.38
N GLU A 26 10.82 7.53 -7.43
CA GLU A 26 12.18 7.00 -7.34
C GLU A 26 12.49 6.03 -8.50
N ASP A 27 11.52 5.25 -8.96
CA ASP A 27 11.63 4.36 -10.14
C ASP A 27 11.90 5.20 -11.41
N GLU A 28 11.12 6.25 -11.64
CA GLU A 28 11.33 7.22 -12.72
C GLU A 28 12.67 7.96 -12.62
N ALA A 29 13.18 8.16 -11.39
CA ALA A 29 14.49 8.75 -11.13
C ALA A 29 15.66 7.76 -11.27
N HIS A 30 15.40 6.51 -11.68
CA HIS A 30 16.38 5.41 -11.73
C HIS A 30 16.98 5.03 -10.36
N ASN A 31 16.35 5.45 -9.25
CA ASN A 31 16.72 5.11 -7.88
C ASN A 31 16.09 3.78 -7.44
N TYR A 32 16.37 2.73 -8.20
CA TYR A 32 15.75 1.41 -8.08
C TYR A 32 15.80 0.80 -6.67
N LYS A 33 16.90 0.98 -5.94
CA LYS A 33 17.05 0.51 -4.56
C LYS A 33 16.08 1.19 -3.60
N ALA A 34 15.90 2.51 -3.74
CA ALA A 34 14.96 3.27 -2.92
C ALA A 34 13.52 2.96 -3.34
N ALA A 35 13.25 2.88 -4.64
CA ALA A 35 11.94 2.52 -5.19
C ALA A 35 11.45 1.17 -4.65
N ALA A 36 12.29 0.13 -4.69
CA ALA A 36 11.95 -1.19 -4.17
C ALA A 36 11.62 -1.16 -2.66
N GLN A 37 12.39 -0.40 -1.86
CA GLN A 37 12.06 -0.21 -0.44
C GLN A 37 10.71 0.48 -0.24
N TYR A 38 10.43 1.56 -0.99
CA TYR A 38 9.16 2.28 -0.88
C TYR A 38 7.96 1.42 -1.33
N TYR A 39 8.11 0.59 -2.36
CA TYR A 39 7.08 -0.37 -2.76
C TYR A 39 6.79 -1.41 -1.68
N MET A 40 7.82 -1.97 -1.04
CA MET A 40 7.63 -2.89 0.09
C MET A 40 6.96 -2.21 1.28
N THR A 41 7.39 -1.00 1.64
CA THR A 41 6.75 -0.23 2.71
C THR A 41 5.29 0.11 2.37
N ALA A 42 4.97 0.42 1.11
CA ALA A 42 3.60 0.63 0.66
C ALA A 42 2.74 -0.63 0.85
N ALA A 43 3.27 -1.79 0.44
CA ALA A 43 2.64 -3.09 0.63
C ALA A 43 2.36 -3.39 2.11
N GLU A 44 3.31 -3.13 3.01
CA GLU A 44 3.12 -3.30 4.46
C GLU A 44 1.96 -2.46 5.00
N TRP A 45 1.90 -1.17 4.64
CA TRP A 45 0.82 -0.27 5.05
C TRP A 45 -0.55 -0.73 4.54
N LEU A 46 -0.63 -1.17 3.29
CA LEU A 46 -1.86 -1.73 2.74
C LEU A 46 -2.26 -3.03 3.45
N MET A 47 -1.29 -3.85 3.85
CA MET A 47 -1.55 -5.08 4.61
C MET A 47 -2.12 -4.77 6.01
N HIS A 48 -1.67 -3.69 6.64
CA HIS A 48 -2.29 -3.17 7.86
C HIS A 48 -3.74 -2.73 7.58
N ALA A 49 -3.99 -1.99 6.49
CA ALA A 49 -5.36 -1.58 6.12
C ALA A 49 -6.30 -2.78 5.91
N VAL A 50 -5.81 -3.87 5.30
CA VAL A 50 -6.57 -5.13 5.12
C VAL A 50 -7.02 -5.73 6.45
N LYS A 51 -6.19 -5.67 7.51
CA LYS A 51 -6.55 -6.20 8.84
C LYS A 51 -7.74 -5.44 9.44
N TYR A 52 -7.89 -4.16 9.15
CA TYR A 52 -8.97 -3.32 9.69
C TYR A 52 -10.23 -3.28 8.81
N VAL A 53 -10.14 -3.61 7.52
CA VAL A 53 -11.30 -3.66 6.60
C VAL A 53 -12.04 -5.02 6.64
N ALA A 54 -12.02 -5.69 7.80
CA ALA A 54 -12.44 -7.08 7.98
C ALA A 54 -13.86 -7.41 7.47
N ASP A 55 -14.76 -6.43 7.45
CA ASP A 55 -16.16 -6.58 7.05
C ASP A 55 -16.42 -6.49 5.54
N ASN A 56 -15.46 -6.06 4.71
CA ASN A 56 -15.67 -5.90 3.27
C ASN A 56 -14.72 -6.81 2.46
N PRO A 57 -15.19 -7.97 1.97
CA PRO A 57 -14.37 -8.91 1.21
C PRO A 57 -13.90 -8.33 -0.14
N GLU A 58 -14.69 -7.48 -0.77
CA GLU A 58 -14.37 -6.83 -2.05
C GLU A 58 -13.19 -5.87 -1.89
N MET A 59 -13.21 -5.03 -0.84
CA MET A 59 -12.09 -4.16 -0.48
C MET A 59 -10.84 -4.95 -0.12
N LYS A 60 -10.97 -6.06 0.62
CA LYS A 60 -9.82 -6.93 0.93
C LYS A 60 -9.17 -7.46 -0.33
N GLN A 61 -9.97 -7.93 -1.30
CA GLN A 61 -9.44 -8.45 -2.54
C GLN A 61 -8.73 -7.35 -3.33
N MET A 62 -9.34 -6.18 -3.46
CA MET A 62 -8.73 -5.02 -4.13
C MET A 62 -7.38 -4.64 -3.49
N LEU A 63 -7.33 -4.55 -2.15
CA LEU A 63 -6.10 -4.23 -1.42
C LEU A 63 -5.03 -5.31 -1.61
N ARG A 64 -5.41 -6.60 -1.54
CA ARG A 64 -4.50 -7.72 -1.76
C ARG A 64 -3.90 -7.71 -3.16
N SER A 65 -4.72 -7.52 -4.20
CA SER A 65 -4.22 -7.38 -5.58
C SER A 65 -3.22 -6.23 -5.69
N LYS A 66 -3.49 -5.11 -5.00
CA LYS A 66 -2.59 -3.94 -5.02
C LYS A 66 -1.26 -4.18 -4.29
N ILE A 67 -1.30 -4.89 -3.16
CA ILE A 67 -0.11 -5.35 -2.43
C ILE A 67 0.75 -6.25 -3.32
N GLU A 68 0.13 -7.22 -3.99
CA GLU A 68 0.81 -8.16 -4.88
C GLU A 68 1.49 -7.43 -6.05
N SER A 69 0.79 -6.50 -6.71
CA SER A 69 1.39 -5.68 -7.77
C SER A 69 2.60 -4.85 -7.31
N TYR A 70 2.58 -4.32 -6.08
CA TYR A 70 3.71 -3.57 -5.55
C TYR A 70 4.90 -4.46 -5.18
N ILE A 71 4.65 -5.67 -4.65
CA ILE A 71 5.71 -6.63 -4.36
C ILE A 71 6.34 -7.12 -5.65
N GLU A 72 5.54 -7.53 -6.64
CA GLU A 72 6.03 -7.99 -7.94
C GLU A 72 6.91 -6.92 -8.59
N ARG A 73 6.44 -5.66 -8.60
CA ARG A 73 7.24 -4.54 -9.13
C ARG A 73 8.52 -4.32 -8.32
N ALA A 74 8.46 -4.39 -6.99
CA ALA A 74 9.65 -4.28 -6.14
C ALA A 74 10.68 -5.39 -6.41
N GLU A 75 10.25 -6.61 -6.73
CA GLU A 75 11.13 -7.73 -7.07
C GLU A 75 11.70 -7.61 -8.49
N GLU A 76 10.93 -7.07 -9.45
CA GLU A 76 11.40 -6.84 -10.81
C GLU A 76 12.50 -5.78 -10.90
N ILE A 77 12.41 -4.74 -10.06
CA ILE A 77 13.35 -3.60 -10.06
C ILE A 77 14.61 -3.88 -9.20
N LYS A 78 14.60 -4.92 -8.36
CA LYS A 78 15.67 -5.22 -7.40
C LYS A 78 16.89 -5.85 -8.05
#